data_AF-G8JQI7-F1
#
_entry.id   AF-G8JQI7-F1
#
_cell.length_a   1.000
_cell.length_b   1.000
_cell.length_c   1.000
_cell.angle_alpha   90.00
_cell.angle_beta   90.00
_cell.angle_gamma   90.00
#
_symmetry.space_group_name_H-M   'P 1'
#
loop_
_entity.id
_entity.type
_entity.pdbx_description
1 polymer ?
#
loop_
_entity_poly.entity_id
_entity_poly.type
_entity_poly.pdbx_seq_one_letter_code
_entity_poly.pdbx_strand_id
1 'polypeptide(L)'
;MVAKKRVQLRSKAANLRKNSLELGDAAEQQQFPPDPKAYLHQAREAKKEKQLNKSRSFLTKIREQANDNVGISKSALRRRKRKQRDDLKPKMQDLLLSLQDEGVLDKDGNVQDGSFGPSSTVTSIKKSSGYDGIHNVVAEESGTVPVKKNEPSMRTQRGAKLLAKNEAVRFAQVISDQGFKKDPFATLREVIKMRK
;
A
#
# COMPACT_ATOMS: atom_id res chain seq x y z
N MET A 1 45.81 6.54 2.68
CA MET A 1 44.48 6.93 3.21
C MET A 1 43.79 7.80 2.17
N VAL A 2 42.65 7.38 1.62
CA VAL A 2 41.96 8.11 0.54
C VAL A 2 40.93 9.06 1.15
N ALA A 3 41.17 10.37 1.04
CA ALA A 3 40.28 11.40 1.56
C ALA A 3 38.97 11.45 0.74
N LYS A 4 37.85 11.07 1.35
CA LYS A 4 36.52 11.17 0.71
C LYS A 4 36.09 12.65 0.67
N LYS A 5 36.16 13.28 -0.52
CA LYS A 5 35.61 14.63 -0.74
C LYS A 5 34.08 14.61 -0.57
N ARG A 6 33.59 15.05 0.59
CA ARG A 6 32.17 15.34 0.82
C ARG A 6 31.81 16.68 0.18
N VAL A 7 31.32 16.65 -1.05
CA VAL A 7 30.71 17.82 -1.70
C VAL A 7 29.32 18.03 -1.09
N GLN A 8 29.17 19.04 -0.23
CA GLN A 8 27.86 19.43 0.29
C GLN A 8 27.14 20.30 -0.75
N LEU A 9 25.93 19.92 -1.14
CA LEU A 9 25.10 20.66 -2.10
C LEU A 9 24.92 22.15 -1.74
N ARG A 10 25.09 22.51 -0.46
CA ARG A 10 25.06 23.89 0.03
C ARG A 10 26.18 24.77 -0.54
N SER A 11 27.40 24.24 -0.73
CA SER A 11 28.49 25.03 -1.31
C SER A 11 28.32 25.24 -2.82
N LYS A 12 27.75 24.27 -3.55
CA LYS A 12 27.38 24.43 -4.96
C LYS A 12 26.30 25.50 -5.17
N ALA A 13 25.30 25.56 -4.30
CA ALA A 13 24.22 26.55 -4.39
C ALA A 13 24.69 27.99 -4.11
N ALA A 14 25.69 28.17 -3.24
CA ALA A 14 26.25 29.49 -2.94
C ALA A 14 27.03 30.08 -4.13
N ASN A 15 27.75 29.25 -4.89
CA ASN A 15 28.52 29.71 -6.05
C ASN A 15 27.63 30.16 -7.23
N LEU A 16 26.42 29.61 -7.37
CA LEU A 16 25.49 30.02 -8.43
C LEU A 16 24.97 31.45 -8.26
N ARG A 17 24.88 31.95 -7.02
CA ARG A 17 24.36 33.29 -6.72
C ARG A 17 25.39 34.40 -6.93
N LYS A 18 26.69 34.08 -6.89
CA LYS A 18 27.74 35.09 -7.15
C LYS A 18 27.74 35.52 -8.62
N ASN A 19 27.45 34.61 -9.55
CA ASN A 19 27.42 34.92 -10.98
C ASN A 19 26.21 35.76 -11.42
N SER A 20 25.15 35.87 -10.61
CA SER A 20 23.96 36.66 -10.95
C SER A 20 24.00 38.09 -10.44
N LEU A 21 24.99 38.45 -9.62
CA LEU A 21 25.08 39.76 -8.96
C LEU A 21 26.00 40.75 -9.68
N GLU A 22 26.80 40.31 -10.65
CA GLU A 22 27.70 41.19 -11.42
C GLU A 22 27.06 41.77 -12.70
N LEU A 23 25.76 41.55 -12.91
CA LEU A 23 25.05 41.88 -14.16
C LEU A 23 23.88 42.85 -13.93
N GLY A 24 24.04 43.82 -13.03
CA GLY A 24 23.00 44.82 -12.79
C GLY A 24 23.55 46.10 -12.22
N ASP A 25 23.87 47.07 -13.09
CA ASP A 25 23.72 48.50 -12.77
C ASP A 25 23.82 49.45 -13.99
N ALA A 26 23.40 49.00 -15.18
CA ALA A 26 23.23 49.92 -16.32
C ALA A 26 22.18 49.36 -17.29
N ALA A 27 20.90 49.68 -17.03
CA ALA A 27 19.84 49.46 -18.02
C ALA A 27 18.96 50.70 -18.07
N GLU A 28 19.27 51.57 -19.03
CA GLU A 28 18.44 52.68 -19.47
C GLU A 28 17.03 52.18 -19.80
N GLN A 29 16.01 52.99 -19.48
CA GLN A 29 14.60 52.69 -19.72
C GLN A 29 14.27 52.78 -21.21
N GLN A 30 14.62 51.75 -21.99
CA GLN A 30 14.07 51.58 -23.33
C GLN A 30 12.66 50.98 -23.22
N GLN A 31 11.65 51.76 -23.62
CA GLN A 31 10.27 51.27 -23.75
C GLN A 31 10.19 50.34 -24.97
N PHE A 32 10.27 49.03 -24.70
CA PHE A 32 9.97 48.00 -25.69
C PHE A 32 8.45 47.84 -25.86
N PRO A 33 7.96 47.45 -27.05
CA PRO A 33 6.55 47.14 -27.26
C PRO A 33 6.10 45.96 -26.36
N PRO A 34 4.82 45.91 -25.94
CA PRO A 34 4.35 44.87 -25.03
C PRO A 34 4.49 43.48 -25.65
N ASP A 35 5.39 42.67 -25.11
CA ASP A 35 5.59 41.28 -25.52
C ASP A 35 4.33 40.46 -25.21
N PRO A 36 3.70 39.80 -26.21
CA PRO A 36 2.52 38.96 -25.99
C PRO A 36 2.76 37.79 -25.02
N LYS A 37 4.03 37.48 -24.67
CA LYS A 37 4.42 36.47 -23.67
C LYS A 37 4.84 37.05 -22.32
N ALA A 38 4.61 38.33 -22.04
CA ALA A 38 4.97 38.95 -20.75
C ALA A 38 4.40 38.21 -19.51
N TYR A 39 3.26 37.52 -19.67
CA TYR A 39 2.61 36.75 -18.62
C TYR A 39 3.21 35.34 -18.40
N LEU A 40 4.13 34.89 -19.26
CA LEU A 40 4.71 33.53 -19.17
C LEU A 40 5.56 33.34 -17.90
N HIS A 41 6.12 34.44 -17.37
CA HIS A 41 6.93 34.43 -16.15
C HIS A 41 6.18 34.87 -14.90
N GLN A 42 4.87 35.13 -14.98
CA GLN A 42 4.08 35.38 -13.78
C GLN A 42 3.98 34.09 -12.97
N ALA A 43 4.42 34.16 -11.72
CA ALA A 43 4.25 33.06 -10.78
C ALA A 43 2.75 32.86 -10.56
N ARG A 44 2.19 31.79 -11.16
CA ARG A 44 0.77 31.43 -11.07
C ARG A 44 0.21 31.34 -9.65
N GLU A 45 1.07 31.12 -8.66
CA GLU A 45 0.70 31.01 -7.25
C GLU A 45 1.73 31.74 -6.38
N ALA A 46 1.24 32.43 -5.35
CA ALA A 46 2.09 33.09 -4.36
C ALA A 46 2.90 32.04 -3.56
N LYS A 47 4.08 32.43 -3.05
CA LYS A 47 4.90 31.52 -2.21
C LYS A 47 4.12 30.98 -0.99
N LYS A 48 3.27 31.81 -0.39
CA LYS A 48 2.39 31.45 0.73
C LYS A 48 1.39 30.37 0.33
N GLU A 49 0.79 30.51 -0.84
CA GLU A 49 -0.18 29.56 -1.40
C GLU A 49 0.48 28.22 -1.73
N LYS A 50 1.66 28.23 -2.35
CA LYS A 50 2.46 27.01 -2.59
C LYS A 50 2.77 26.26 -1.30
N GLN A 51 3.11 26.98 -0.22
CA GLN A 51 3.38 26.37 1.07
C GLN A 51 2.13 25.74 1.69
N LEU A 52 0.98 26.42 1.60
CA LEU A 52 -0.32 25.90 2.05
C LEU A 52 -0.77 24.69 1.23
N ASN A 53 -0.59 24.73 -0.10
CA ASN A 53 -0.90 23.61 -0.97
C ASN A 53 -0.02 22.40 -0.63
N LYS A 54 1.28 22.63 -0.39
CA LYS A 54 2.20 21.57 0.03
C LYS A 54 1.83 20.95 1.38
N SER A 55 1.44 21.76 2.37
CA SER A 55 1.02 21.24 3.68
C SER A 55 -0.31 20.48 3.56
N ARG A 56 -1.28 21.00 2.80
CA ARG A 56 -2.56 20.34 2.52
C ARG A 56 -2.35 18.99 1.81
N SER A 57 -1.56 18.95 0.73
CA SER A 57 -1.24 17.71 0.02
C SER A 57 -0.50 16.68 0.88
N PHE A 58 0.25 17.13 1.87
CA PHE A 58 0.91 16.23 2.82
C PHE A 58 -0.08 15.64 3.83
N LEU A 59 -0.99 16.46 4.37
CA LEU A 59 -2.03 16.00 5.29
C LEU A 59 -3.03 15.05 4.61
N THR A 60 -3.39 15.31 3.35
CA THR A 60 -4.24 14.37 2.58
C THR A 60 -3.54 13.04 2.39
N LYS A 61 -2.26 13.03 2.01
CA LYS A 61 -1.46 11.80 1.91
C LYS A 61 -1.39 11.03 3.23
N ILE A 62 -1.24 11.72 4.37
CA ILE A 62 -1.26 11.06 5.68
C ILE A 62 -2.63 10.45 5.96
N ARG A 63 -3.73 11.16 5.70
CA ARG A 63 -5.09 10.64 5.89
C ARG A 63 -5.37 9.42 5.00
N GLU A 64 -4.98 9.47 3.73
CA GLU A 64 -5.11 8.36 2.79
C GLU A 64 -4.23 7.17 3.20
N GLN A 65 -3.00 7.44 3.66
CA GLN A 65 -2.07 6.41 4.12
C GLN A 65 -2.53 5.74 5.43
N ALA A 66 -3.28 6.46 6.28
CA ALA A 66 -3.85 5.92 7.51
C ALA A 66 -4.95 4.89 7.23
N ASN A 67 -5.72 5.06 6.16
CA ASN A 67 -6.88 4.21 5.86
C ASN A 67 -6.50 2.93 5.11
N ASP A 68 -5.51 2.95 4.21
CA ASP A 68 -5.24 1.79 3.33
C ASP A 68 -3.85 1.16 3.44
N ASN A 69 -2.96 1.60 4.34
CA ASN A 69 -1.53 1.24 4.31
C ASN A 69 -0.83 1.48 2.94
N VAL A 70 -1.52 2.12 1.99
CA VAL A 70 -1.04 2.45 0.64
C VAL A 70 -0.12 3.66 0.78
N GLY A 71 1.18 3.40 0.91
CA GLY A 71 2.20 4.44 1.11
C GLY A 71 3.34 4.02 2.03
N ILE A 72 3.17 2.92 2.78
CA ILE A 72 4.26 2.32 3.53
C ILE A 72 5.12 1.50 2.56
N SER A 73 6.41 1.85 2.44
CA SER A 73 7.32 1.07 1.61
C SER A 73 7.39 -0.37 2.08
N LYS A 74 7.64 -1.30 1.15
CA LYS A 74 7.76 -2.74 1.47
C LYS A 74 8.77 -3.00 2.60
N SER A 75 9.86 -2.24 2.64
CA SER A 75 10.87 -2.32 3.71
C SER A 75 10.32 -1.88 5.07
N ALA A 76 9.60 -0.77 5.12
CA ALA A 76 8.97 -0.29 6.35
C ALA A 76 7.92 -1.28 6.88
N LEU A 77 7.10 -1.85 6.00
CA LEU A 77 6.12 -2.87 6.38
C LEU A 77 6.81 -4.14 6.93
N ARG A 78 7.90 -4.58 6.29
CA ARG A 78 8.70 -5.72 6.77
C ARG A 78 9.32 -5.45 8.14
N ARG A 79 9.84 -4.25 8.38
CA ARG A 79 10.42 -3.85 9.68
C ARG A 79 9.36 -3.85 10.78
N ARG A 80 8.18 -3.26 10.52
CA ARG A 80 7.04 -3.27 11.45
C ARG A 80 6.61 -4.70 11.81
N LYS A 81 6.45 -5.57 10.80
CA LYS A 81 6.09 -6.99 11.02
C LYS A 81 7.17 -7.78 11.75
N ARG A 82 8.46 -7.47 11.54
CA ARG A 82 9.56 -8.08 12.32
C ARG A 82 9.46 -7.67 13.78
N LYS A 83 9.36 -6.37 14.06
CA LYS A 83 9.21 -5.85 15.42
C LYS A 83 8.00 -6.46 16.13
N GLN A 84 6.82 -6.46 15.51
CA GLN A 84 5.63 -7.10 16.06
C GLN A 84 5.84 -8.59 16.37
N ARG A 85 6.49 -9.34 15.46
CA ARG A 85 6.80 -10.76 15.74
C ARG A 85 7.81 -10.92 16.88
N ASP A 86 8.78 -10.02 17.00
CA ASP A 86 9.76 -10.04 18.07
C ASP A 86 9.15 -9.63 19.43
N ASP A 87 8.11 -8.79 19.40
CA ASP A 87 7.31 -8.41 20.57
C ASP A 87 6.37 -9.54 21.02
N LEU A 88 5.75 -10.27 20.07
CA LEU A 88 4.87 -11.41 20.34
C LEU A 88 5.62 -12.74 20.62
N LYS A 89 6.95 -12.77 20.48
CA LYS A 89 7.71 -13.97 20.89
C LYS A 89 7.56 -14.13 22.40
N PRO A 90 7.41 -15.37 22.90
CA PRO A 90 7.33 -15.61 24.34
C PRO A 90 8.62 -15.11 25.00
N LYS A 91 8.47 -14.12 25.86
CA LYS A 91 9.54 -13.58 26.71
C LYS A 91 9.25 -14.04 28.13
N MET A 92 10.13 -14.87 28.68
CA MET A 92 9.98 -15.37 30.05
C MET A 92 9.88 -14.24 31.08
N GLN A 93 10.58 -13.14 30.82
CA GLN A 93 10.53 -11.94 31.66
C GLN A 93 9.14 -11.30 31.67
N ASP A 94 8.43 -11.31 30.54
CA ASP A 94 7.08 -10.75 30.43
C ASP A 94 6.05 -11.63 31.18
N LEU A 95 6.24 -12.95 31.14
CA LEU A 95 5.44 -13.89 31.95
C LEU A 95 5.67 -13.71 33.45
N LEU A 96 6.92 -13.47 33.88
CA LEU A 96 7.23 -13.23 35.30
C LEU A 96 6.68 -11.89 35.77
N LEU A 97 6.75 -10.85 34.92
CA LEU A 97 6.15 -9.55 35.20
C LEU A 97 4.62 -9.64 35.23
N SER A 98 3.98 -10.37 34.30
CA SER A 98 2.53 -10.54 34.31
C SER A 98 2.05 -11.35 35.51
N LEU A 99 2.77 -12.40 35.93
CA LEU A 99 2.45 -13.16 37.14
C LEU A 99 2.63 -12.33 38.43
N GLN A 100 3.62 -11.44 38.44
CA GLN A 100 3.81 -10.48 39.53
C GLN A 100 2.69 -9.43 39.56
N ASP A 101 2.29 -8.91 38.39
CA ASP A 101 1.18 -7.95 38.24
C ASP A 101 -0.19 -8.57 38.58
N GLU A 102 -0.39 -9.86 38.29
CA GLU A 102 -1.57 -10.64 38.67
C GLU A 102 -1.57 -11.04 40.16
N GLY A 103 -0.52 -10.68 40.92
CA GLY A 103 -0.43 -10.92 42.36
C GLY A 103 -0.16 -12.37 42.76
N VAL A 104 0.30 -13.22 41.82
CA VAL A 104 0.66 -14.62 42.08
C VAL A 104 2.05 -14.73 42.74
N LEU A 105 2.93 -13.77 42.45
CA LEU A 105 4.29 -13.70 42.98
C LEU A 105 4.51 -12.40 43.75
N ASP A 106 5.15 -12.51 44.92
CA ASP A 106 5.61 -11.34 45.67
C ASP A 106 6.80 -10.66 44.97
N LYS A 107 7.16 -9.44 45.42
CA LYS A 107 8.32 -8.67 44.89
C LYS A 107 9.66 -9.41 44.95
N ASP A 108 9.74 -10.45 45.79
CA ASP A 108 10.91 -11.29 45.97
C ASP A 108 10.83 -12.63 45.20
N GLY A 109 9.77 -12.85 44.39
CA GLY A 109 9.62 -14.02 43.53
C GLY A 109 9.16 -15.30 44.24
N ASN A 110 8.66 -15.19 45.48
CA ASN A 110 8.04 -16.31 46.19
C ASN A 110 6.56 -16.42 45.83
N VAL A 111 6.07 -17.66 45.73
CA VAL A 111 4.65 -17.99 45.58
C VAL A 111 3.97 -17.69 46.91
N GLN A 112 2.96 -16.82 46.87
CA GLN A 112 2.19 -16.50 48.05
C GLN A 112 1.24 -17.67 48.36
N ASP A 113 1.59 -18.51 49.35
CA ASP A 113 0.70 -19.54 49.92
C ASP A 113 -0.41 -18.85 50.72
N GLY A 114 -1.39 -18.30 50.01
CA GLY A 114 -2.44 -17.49 50.60
C GLY A 114 -3.75 -17.59 49.81
N SER A 115 -4.47 -18.70 50.00
CA SER A 115 -5.94 -18.78 49.87
C SER A 115 -6.58 -17.91 48.77
N PHE A 116 -6.39 -18.29 47.51
CA PHE A 116 -7.27 -17.81 46.43
C PHE A 116 -8.46 -18.76 46.29
N GLY A 117 -9.66 -18.25 46.59
CA GLY A 117 -10.92 -18.96 46.39
C GLY A 117 -11.16 -19.37 44.93
N PRO A 118 -12.16 -20.23 44.67
CA PRO A 118 -12.42 -20.80 43.35
C PRO A 118 -13.03 -19.74 42.42
N SER A 119 -12.20 -18.85 41.90
CA SER A 119 -12.52 -17.97 40.77
C SER A 119 -11.56 -18.24 39.61
N SER A 120 -11.36 -19.53 39.29
CA SER A 120 -10.84 -19.92 37.99
C SER A 120 -11.96 -19.71 36.96
N THR A 121 -12.22 -18.45 36.59
CA THR A 121 -13.01 -18.12 35.42
C THR A 121 -12.14 -18.36 34.19
N VAL A 122 -11.76 -19.62 33.98
CA VAL A 122 -11.17 -20.12 32.74
C VAL A 122 -12.27 -19.94 31.71
N THR A 123 -12.14 -18.87 30.92
CA THR A 123 -13.07 -18.55 29.83
C THR A 123 -13.02 -19.69 28.82
N SER A 124 -14.01 -20.58 28.89
CA SER A 124 -14.21 -21.61 27.88
C SER A 124 -14.40 -20.93 26.53
N ILE A 125 -13.46 -21.14 25.59
CA ILE A 125 -13.57 -20.62 24.23
C ILE A 125 -14.73 -21.36 23.54
N LYS A 126 -15.91 -20.76 23.55
CA LYS A 126 -17.03 -21.20 22.72
C LYS A 126 -16.78 -20.72 21.30
N LYS A 127 -16.53 -21.66 20.38
CA LYS A 127 -16.47 -21.37 18.94
C LYS A 127 -17.86 -20.89 18.51
N SER A 128 -18.04 -19.58 18.33
CA SER A 128 -19.27 -19.03 17.76
C SER A 128 -19.26 -19.22 16.25
N SER A 129 -20.15 -20.06 15.73
CA SER A 129 -20.39 -20.25 14.28
C SER A 129 -21.02 -19.03 13.59
N GLY A 130 -21.36 -17.98 14.34
CA GLY A 130 -22.08 -16.80 13.85
C GLY A 130 -21.31 -15.96 12.82
N TYR A 131 -20.00 -16.17 12.66
CA TYR A 131 -19.16 -15.39 11.73
C TYR A 131 -18.58 -16.19 10.56
N ASP A 132 -18.84 -17.50 10.46
CA ASP A 132 -18.32 -18.32 9.35
C ASP A 132 -18.96 -17.96 7.99
N GLY A 133 -20.09 -17.27 7.98
CA GLY A 133 -20.86 -16.94 6.77
C GLY A 133 -20.54 -15.59 6.11
N ILE A 134 -19.81 -14.67 6.75
CA ILE A 134 -19.73 -13.27 6.27
C ILE A 134 -18.76 -13.13 5.09
N HIS A 135 -17.83 -14.07 4.88
CA HIS A 135 -16.80 -13.93 3.86
C HIS A 135 -17.14 -14.48 2.47
N ASN A 136 -18.31 -15.08 2.25
CA ASN A 136 -18.67 -15.71 0.98
C ASN A 136 -19.95 -15.20 0.31
N VAL A 137 -20.56 -14.11 0.79
CA VAL A 137 -21.67 -13.47 0.06
C VAL A 137 -21.10 -12.52 -0.99
N VAL A 138 -20.47 -13.07 -2.03
CA VAL A 138 -20.38 -12.36 -3.31
C VAL A 138 -21.75 -12.52 -3.93
N ALA A 139 -22.52 -11.44 -3.94
CA ALA A 139 -23.80 -11.38 -4.62
C ALA A 139 -23.64 -11.96 -6.04
N GLU A 140 -24.37 -13.03 -6.32
CA GLU A 140 -24.56 -13.55 -7.68
C GLU A 140 -25.45 -12.57 -8.44
N GLU A 141 -24.94 -11.37 -8.69
CA GLU A 141 -25.49 -10.50 -9.71
C GLU A 141 -25.13 -11.13 -11.06
N SER A 142 -26.15 -11.79 -11.61
CA SER A 142 -26.19 -12.38 -12.95
C SER A 142 -25.44 -11.49 -13.96
N GLY A 143 -24.26 -11.96 -14.39
CA GLY A 143 -23.46 -11.32 -15.44
C GLY A 143 -22.04 -10.92 -15.04
N THR A 144 -21.69 -10.90 -13.74
CA THR A 144 -20.30 -10.59 -13.33
C THR A 144 -19.50 -11.87 -13.07
N VAL A 145 -18.40 -12.06 -13.79
CA VAL A 145 -17.49 -13.19 -13.55
C VAL A 145 -16.72 -12.92 -12.24
N PRO A 146 -16.85 -13.76 -11.20
CA PRO A 146 -16.17 -13.54 -9.94
C PRO A 146 -14.66 -13.56 -10.17
N VAL A 147 -14.01 -12.41 -9.95
CA VAL A 147 -12.56 -12.27 -10.11
C VAL A 147 -11.88 -12.98 -8.95
N LYS A 148 -11.29 -14.15 -9.22
CA LYS A 148 -10.50 -14.89 -8.23
C LYS A 148 -9.23 -14.11 -7.90
N LYS A 149 -8.95 -13.96 -6.60
CA LYS A 149 -7.87 -13.10 -6.05
C LYS A 149 -6.45 -13.47 -6.51
N ASN A 150 -6.24 -14.66 -7.10
CA ASN A 150 -4.94 -15.18 -7.54
C ASN A 150 -4.85 -15.48 -9.05
N GLU A 151 -5.84 -15.08 -9.84
CA GLU A 151 -5.80 -15.27 -11.30
C GLU A 151 -5.07 -14.12 -12.00
N PRO A 152 -4.41 -14.38 -13.14
CA PRO A 152 -3.73 -13.33 -13.90
C PRO A 152 -4.73 -12.27 -14.35
N SER A 153 -4.35 -11.00 -14.23
CA SER A 153 -5.21 -9.86 -14.53
C SER A 153 -4.71 -9.09 -15.77
N MET A 154 -5.66 -8.73 -16.65
CA MET A 154 -5.45 -7.85 -17.80
C MET A 154 -4.90 -6.47 -17.42
N ARG A 155 -5.11 -6.03 -16.17
CA ARG A 155 -4.63 -4.74 -15.67
C ARG A 155 -3.10 -4.69 -15.56
N THR A 156 -2.44 -5.85 -15.45
CA THR A 156 -0.97 -5.93 -15.35
C THR A 156 -0.38 -6.47 -16.65
N GLN A 157 0.70 -5.87 -17.16
CA GLN A 157 1.32 -6.31 -18.42
C GLN A 157 1.75 -7.79 -18.39
N ARG A 158 2.31 -8.24 -17.26
CA ARG A 158 2.70 -9.65 -17.07
C ARG A 158 1.47 -10.57 -17.04
N GLY A 159 0.40 -10.15 -16.36
CA GLY A 159 -0.85 -10.91 -16.32
C GLY A 159 -1.51 -11.00 -17.70
N ALA A 160 -1.58 -9.89 -18.43
CA ALA A 160 -2.10 -9.84 -19.79
C ALA A 160 -1.32 -10.77 -20.74
N LYS A 161 0.03 -10.78 -20.65
CA LYS A 161 0.85 -11.72 -21.44
C LYS A 161 0.57 -13.18 -21.10
N LEU A 162 0.30 -13.49 -19.84
CA LEU A 162 -0.03 -14.84 -19.41
C LEU A 162 -1.44 -15.25 -19.86
N LEU A 163 -2.42 -14.35 -19.76
CA LEU A 163 -3.78 -14.56 -20.27
C LEU A 163 -3.76 -14.82 -21.77
N ALA A 164 -3.07 -13.99 -22.56
CA ALA A 164 -2.97 -14.18 -24.02
C ALA A 164 -2.40 -15.56 -24.40
N LYS A 165 -1.41 -16.07 -23.65
CA LYS A 165 -0.89 -17.42 -23.85
C LYS A 165 -1.93 -18.49 -23.54
N ASN A 166 -2.63 -18.36 -22.41
CA ASN A 166 -3.66 -19.32 -22.00
C ASN A 166 -4.85 -19.31 -22.97
N GLU A 167 -5.23 -18.13 -23.46
CA GLU A 167 -6.28 -17.95 -24.45
C GLU A 167 -5.89 -18.54 -25.80
N ALA A 168 -4.65 -18.36 -26.25
CA ALA A 168 -4.16 -18.99 -27.48
C ALA A 168 -4.24 -20.53 -27.42
N VAL A 169 -3.89 -21.12 -26.27
CA VAL A 169 -4.02 -22.58 -26.06
C VAL A 169 -5.48 -23.02 -26.08
N ARG A 170 -6.36 -22.32 -25.36
CA ARG A 170 -7.81 -22.62 -25.36
C ARG A 170 -8.41 -22.47 -26.75
N PHE A 171 -8.01 -21.44 -27.50
CA PHE A 171 -8.48 -21.20 -28.85
C PHE A 171 -8.08 -22.32 -29.81
N ALA A 172 -6.83 -22.78 -29.72
CA ALA A 172 -6.37 -23.93 -30.49
C ALA A 172 -7.19 -25.21 -30.18
N GLN A 173 -7.55 -25.42 -28.90
CA GLN A 173 -8.41 -26.53 -28.49
C GLN A 173 -9.81 -26.42 -29.12
N VAL A 174 -10.47 -25.26 -28.99
CA VAL A 174 -11.81 -25.02 -29.56
C VAL A 174 -11.83 -25.20 -31.08
N ILE A 175 -10.79 -24.73 -31.78
CA ILE A 175 -10.67 -24.95 -33.24
C ILE A 175 -10.50 -26.43 -33.57
N SER A 176 -9.82 -27.20 -32.72
CA SER A 176 -9.61 -28.64 -32.97
C SER A 176 -10.87 -29.48 -32.79
N ASP A 177 -11.85 -28.99 -32.01
CA ASP A 177 -13.09 -29.70 -31.70
C ASP A 177 -14.00 -29.84 -32.93
N GLN A 178 -14.32 -31.09 -33.29
CA GLN A 178 -15.14 -31.40 -34.46
C GLN A 178 -16.59 -30.91 -34.31
N GLY A 179 -17.12 -30.89 -33.08
CA GLY A 179 -18.46 -30.34 -32.81
C GLY A 179 -18.52 -28.83 -33.08
N PHE A 180 -17.48 -28.09 -32.69
CA PHE A 180 -17.39 -26.66 -32.93
C PHE A 180 -17.25 -26.34 -34.43
N LYS A 181 -16.52 -27.18 -35.18
CA LYS A 181 -16.40 -27.04 -36.65
C LYS A 181 -17.71 -27.25 -37.39
N LYS A 182 -18.57 -28.14 -36.91
CA LYS A 182 -19.88 -28.42 -37.53
C LYS A 182 -20.86 -27.29 -37.23
N ASP A 183 -21.06 -26.98 -35.95
CA ASP A 183 -22.03 -25.97 -35.51
C ASP A 183 -21.50 -25.13 -34.33
N PRO A 184 -20.80 -24.01 -34.60
CA PRO A 184 -20.15 -23.22 -33.56
C PRO A 184 -21.16 -22.54 -32.62
N PHE A 185 -22.32 -22.13 -33.13
CA PHE A 185 -23.35 -21.46 -32.33
C PHE A 185 -24.22 -22.44 -31.51
N ALA A 186 -24.31 -23.72 -31.90
CA ALA A 186 -25.02 -24.73 -31.13
C ALA A 186 -24.19 -25.15 -29.91
N THR A 187 -22.91 -25.47 -30.15
CA THR A 187 -21.94 -25.78 -29.10
C THR A 187 -21.77 -24.62 -28.11
N LEU A 188 -21.72 -23.37 -28.58
CA LEU A 188 -21.67 -22.20 -27.70
C LEU A 188 -22.93 -22.08 -26.81
N ARG A 189 -24.12 -22.34 -27.35
CA ARG A 189 -25.38 -22.32 -26.59
C ARG A 189 -25.39 -23.39 -25.49
N GLU A 190 -24.89 -24.59 -25.78
CA GLU A 190 -24.75 -25.66 -24.80
C GLU A 190 -23.75 -25.30 -23.68
N VAL A 191 -22.60 -24.74 -24.03
CA VAL A 191 -21.59 -24.29 -23.05
C VAL A 191 -22.13 -23.17 -22.15
N ILE A 192 -22.87 -22.22 -22.71
CA ILE A 192 -23.51 -21.16 -21.92
C ILE A 192 -24.57 -21.75 -20.98
N LYS A 193 -25.34 -22.75 -21.45
CA LYS A 193 -26.34 -23.46 -20.63
C LYS A 193 -25.70 -24.24 -19.48
N MET A 194 -24.54 -24.87 -19.70
CA MET A 194 -23.76 -25.60 -18.68
C MET A 194 -23.13 -24.68 -17.61
N ARG A 195 -23.01 -23.38 -17.88
CA ARG A 195 -22.35 -22.41 -16.98
C ARG A 195 -23.32 -21.63 -16.10
N LYS A 196 -24.62 -21.74 -16.36
CA LYS A 196 -25.68 -21.33 -15.42
C LYS A 196 -25.84 -22.39 -14.35
#